data_AF-A0A3C0DU89-F1
#
_entry.id   AF-A0A3C0DU89-F1
#
_cell.length_a   1.000
_cell.length_b   1.000
_cell.length_c   1.000
_cell.angle_alpha   90.00
_cell.angle_beta   90.00
_cell.angle_gamma   90.00
#
_symmetry.space_group_name_H-M   'P 1'
#
loop_
_entity.id
_entity.type
_entity.pdbx_description
1 polymer ?
#
loop_
_entity_poly.entity_id
_entity_poly.type
_entity_poly.pdbx_seq_one_letter_code
_entity_poly.pdbx_strand_id
1 'polypeptide(L)'
;MAAKRKPKKRKSAIEELVDVMAKLRGPGGCPWDLEQDHKSIRFHAVEEVYELIDAIESEDDHEMLEECGDLLLQVVFHCQLAKERKAFNFEKAARTITDKLIRRHPHVFGDSDAENV
;
A
#
# COMPACT_ATOMS: atom_id res chain seq x y z
N MET A 1 14.84 -42.85 -5.11
CA MET A 1 14.64 -41.64 -5.93
C MET A 1 14.10 -40.53 -5.04
N ALA A 2 14.85 -39.46 -4.82
CA ALA A 2 14.39 -38.33 -4.00
C ALA A 2 13.48 -37.42 -4.86
N ALA A 3 12.25 -37.20 -4.41
CA ALA A 3 11.33 -36.27 -5.06
C ALA A 3 11.93 -34.86 -5.03
N LYS A 4 12.17 -34.27 -6.21
CA LYS A 4 12.61 -32.87 -6.34
C LYS A 4 11.51 -31.96 -5.74
N ARG A 5 11.80 -31.30 -4.60
CA ARG A 5 10.93 -30.25 -4.03
C ARG A 5 10.73 -29.16 -5.09
N LYS A 6 9.48 -28.86 -5.45
CA LYS A 6 9.17 -27.69 -6.28
C LYS A 6 9.62 -26.42 -5.55
N PRO A 7 10.28 -25.46 -6.24
CA PRO A 7 10.67 -24.20 -5.62
C PRO A 7 9.42 -23.46 -5.15
N LYS A 8 9.46 -22.96 -3.91
CA LYS A 8 8.37 -22.18 -3.32
C LYS A 8 8.34 -20.82 -4.03
N LYS A 9 7.21 -20.45 -4.65
CA LYS A 9 7.04 -19.15 -5.29
C LYS A 9 7.28 -18.05 -4.25
N ARG A 10 8.16 -17.09 -4.53
CA ARG A 10 8.35 -15.90 -3.68
C ARG A 10 7.07 -15.08 -3.70
N LYS A 11 6.74 -14.47 -2.57
CA LYS A 11 5.63 -13.52 -2.47
C LYS A 11 5.96 -12.28 -3.30
N SER A 12 4.93 -11.57 -3.72
CA SER A 12 5.13 -10.23 -4.27
C SER A 12 5.58 -9.27 -3.16
N ALA A 13 6.31 -8.21 -3.52
CA ALA A 13 6.80 -7.23 -2.54
C ALA A 13 5.65 -6.64 -1.69
N ILE A 14 4.48 -6.42 -2.29
CA ILE A 14 3.32 -5.90 -1.56
C ILE A 14 2.71 -6.91 -0.59
N GLU A 15 2.71 -8.20 -0.93
CA GLU A 15 2.28 -9.24 0.01
C GLU A 15 3.25 -9.33 1.20
N GLU A 16 4.55 -9.18 0.95
CA GLU A 16 5.57 -9.14 2.00
C GLU A 16 5.35 -7.96 2.96
N LEU A 17 5.10 -6.75 2.43
CA LEU A 17 4.79 -5.57 3.25
C LEU A 17 3.53 -5.75 4.10
N VAL A 18 2.44 -6.26 3.51
CA VAL A 18 1.19 -6.53 4.23
C VAL A 18 1.40 -7.57 5.34
N ASP A 19 2.21 -8.60 5.09
CA ASP A 19 2.54 -9.60 6.10
C ASP A 19 3.42 -9.04 7.23
N VAL A 20 4.40 -8.17 6.90
CA VAL A 20 5.21 -7.47 7.90
C VAL A 20 4.33 -6.65 8.81
N MET A 21 3.43 -5.82 8.26
CA MET A 21 2.50 -5.03 9.06
C MET A 21 1.57 -5.90 9.92
N ALA A 22 1.04 -6.99 9.35
CA ALA A 22 0.22 -7.94 10.12
C ALA A 22 1.00 -8.63 11.25
N LYS A 23 2.31 -8.85 11.07
CA LYS A 23 3.18 -9.41 12.10
C LYS A 23 3.51 -8.38 13.19
N LEU A 24 3.79 -7.13 12.81
CA LEU A 24 4.04 -6.02 13.73
C LEU A 24 2.84 -5.75 14.64
N ARG A 25 1.62 -5.84 14.09
CA ARG A 25 0.36 -5.69 14.84
C ARG A 25 -0.24 -7.00 15.35
N GLY A 26 0.48 -8.11 15.23
CA GLY A 26 0.03 -9.43 15.66
C GLY A 26 0.38 -9.75 17.13
N PRO A 27 -0.04 -10.91 17.64
CA PRO A 27 0.40 -11.40 18.95
C PRO A 27 1.94 -11.47 19.04
N GLY A 28 2.50 -10.85 20.08
CA GLY A 28 3.95 -10.72 20.25
C GLY A 28 4.63 -9.80 19.23
N GLY A 29 3.85 -8.90 18.61
CA GLY A 29 4.32 -7.85 17.71
C GLY A 29 4.93 -6.66 18.46
N CYS A 30 5.11 -5.56 17.75
CA CYS A 30 5.66 -4.33 18.27
C CYS A 30 4.64 -3.62 19.20
N PRO A 31 5.01 -3.28 20.46
CA PRO A 31 4.09 -2.61 21.38
C PRO A 31 3.57 -1.28 20.86
N TRP A 32 4.45 -0.45 20.26
CA TRP A 32 4.06 0.84 19.72
C TRP A 32 3.06 0.69 18.59
N ASP A 33 3.32 -0.24 17.65
CA ASP A 33 2.39 -0.50 16.55
C ASP A 33 1.03 -0.93 17.11
N LEU A 34 1.00 -1.92 18.01
CA LEU A 34 -0.24 -2.44 18.61
C LEU A 34 -1.12 -1.36 19.27
N GLU A 35 -0.50 -0.36 19.91
CA GLU A 35 -1.21 0.75 20.58
C GLU A 35 -1.85 1.74 19.61
N GLN A 36 -1.45 1.76 18.33
CA GLN A 36 -1.98 2.72 17.37
C GLN A 36 -3.42 2.41 16.95
N ASP A 37 -4.17 3.49 16.68
CA ASP A 37 -5.47 3.48 16.01
C ASP A 37 -5.50 4.46 14.84
N HIS A 38 -6.61 4.51 14.08
CA HIS A 38 -6.70 5.41 12.92
C HIS A 38 -6.51 6.89 13.26
N LYS A 39 -6.83 7.30 14.50
CA LYS A 39 -6.67 8.69 14.90
C LYS A 39 -5.23 8.96 15.29
N SER A 40 -4.57 8.07 16.03
CA SER A 40 -3.21 8.32 16.54
C SER A 40 -2.20 8.52 15.41
N ILE A 41 -2.30 7.76 14.31
CA ILE A 41 -1.35 7.84 13.18
C ILE A 41 -1.80 8.75 12.03
N ARG A 42 -2.97 9.40 12.13
CA ARG A 42 -3.53 10.18 11.00
C ARG A 42 -2.63 11.32 10.53
N PHE A 43 -1.82 11.87 11.43
CA PHE A 43 -0.93 12.99 11.12
C PHE A 43 0.39 12.53 10.51
N HIS A 44 0.85 11.32 10.80
CA HIS A 44 2.03 10.77 10.11
C HIS A 44 1.75 10.71 8.60
N ALA A 45 0.56 10.26 8.19
CA ALA A 45 0.16 10.30 6.77
C ALA A 45 0.11 11.70 6.14
N VAL A 46 0.04 12.77 6.94
CA VAL A 46 0.15 14.15 6.43
C VAL A 46 1.62 14.56 6.33
N GLU A 47 2.43 14.16 7.29
CA GLU A 47 3.88 14.38 7.31
C GLU A 47 4.55 13.74 6.08
N GLU A 48 4.32 12.44 5.82
CA GLU A 48 4.91 11.77 4.64
C GLU A 48 4.49 12.42 3.30
N VAL A 49 3.31 13.06 3.26
CA VAL A 49 2.85 13.78 2.06
C VAL A 49 3.67 15.05 1.86
N TYR A 50 4.01 15.77 2.93
CA TYR A 50 4.87 16.94 2.84
C TYR A 50 6.31 16.54 2.51
N GLU A 51 6.83 15.47 3.11
CA GLU A 51 8.18 14.98 2.81
C GLU A 51 8.28 14.48 1.35
N LEU A 52 7.26 13.78 0.85
CA LEU A 52 7.18 13.43 -0.58
C LEU A 52 7.15 14.66 -1.50
N ILE A 53 6.46 15.74 -1.11
CA ILE A 53 6.45 16.98 -1.88
C ILE A 53 7.85 17.60 -1.89
N ASP A 54 8.50 17.68 -0.75
CA ASP A 54 9.86 18.23 -0.63
C ASP A 54 10.87 17.42 -1.47
N ALA A 55 10.76 16.08 -1.47
CA ALA A 55 11.56 15.20 -2.31
C ALA A 55 11.34 15.46 -3.83
N ILE A 56 10.10 15.70 -4.24
CA ILE A 56 9.78 16.07 -5.64
C ILE A 56 10.36 17.45 -5.99
N GLU A 57 10.19 18.44 -5.11
CA GLU A 57 10.67 19.81 -5.34
C GLU A 57 12.20 19.91 -5.40
N SER A 58 12.88 19.03 -4.66
CA SER A 58 14.34 18.90 -4.65
C SER A 58 14.91 18.06 -5.80
N GLU A 59 14.05 17.45 -6.62
CA GLU A 59 14.43 16.51 -7.68
C GLU A 59 15.31 15.35 -7.17
N ASP A 60 15.10 14.92 -5.92
CA ASP A 60 15.86 13.82 -5.31
C ASP A 60 15.10 12.50 -5.44
N ASP A 61 15.48 11.70 -6.45
CA ASP A 61 14.88 10.39 -6.70
C ASP A 61 15.11 9.38 -5.55
N HIS A 62 16.18 9.54 -4.76
CA HIS A 62 16.43 8.65 -3.63
C HIS A 62 15.45 8.95 -2.51
N GLU A 63 15.32 10.22 -2.13
CA GLU A 63 14.36 10.65 -1.12
C GLU A 63 12.93 10.33 -1.58
N MET A 64 12.60 10.63 -2.84
CA MET A 64 11.27 10.35 -3.39
C MET A 64 10.90 8.85 -3.31
N LEU A 65 11.88 7.95 -3.46
CA LEU A 65 11.67 6.51 -3.30
C LEU A 65 11.35 6.13 -1.85
N GLU A 66 12.07 6.72 -0.89
CA GLU A 66 11.86 6.52 0.55
C GLU A 66 10.45 6.99 0.96
N GLU A 67 10.10 8.22 0.58
CA GLU A 67 8.81 8.84 0.91
C GLU A 67 7.62 8.16 0.22
N CYS A 68 7.81 7.65 -1.00
CA CYS A 68 6.81 6.79 -1.64
C CYS A 68 6.57 5.49 -0.82
N GLY A 69 7.62 4.97 -0.19
CA GLY A 69 7.56 3.83 0.72
C GLY A 69 6.83 4.15 2.01
N ASP A 70 7.11 5.29 2.63
CA ASP A 70 6.51 5.67 3.91
C ASP A 70 5.04 6.08 3.77
N LEU A 71 4.68 6.77 2.68
CA LEU A 71 3.28 7.00 2.37
C LEU A 71 2.52 5.68 2.12
N LEU A 72 3.16 4.69 1.47
CA LEU A 72 2.59 3.36 1.30
C LEU A 72 2.46 2.61 2.63
N LEU A 73 3.42 2.75 3.55
CA LEU A 73 3.36 2.22 4.90
C LEU A 73 2.10 2.73 5.61
N GLN A 74 1.83 4.03 5.57
CA GLN A 74 0.63 4.61 6.19
C GLN A 74 -0.66 4.01 5.61
N VAL A 75 -0.75 3.85 4.29
CA VAL A 75 -1.91 3.19 3.64
C VAL A 75 -2.09 1.75 4.11
N VAL A 76 -1.00 0.97 4.17
CA VAL A 76 -1.03 -0.43 4.63
C VAL A 76 -1.42 -0.51 6.11
N PHE A 77 -0.93 0.40 6.96
CA PHE A 77 -1.26 0.46 8.38
C PHE A 77 -2.76 0.70 8.58
N HIS A 78 -3.34 1.71 7.91
CA HIS A 78 -4.78 1.96 7.96
C HIS A 78 -5.59 0.77 7.41
N CYS A 79 -5.12 0.10 6.36
CA CYS A 79 -5.77 -1.11 5.85
C CYS A 79 -5.72 -2.28 6.85
N GLN A 80 -4.62 -2.44 7.60
CA GLN A 80 -4.48 -3.46 8.63
C GLN A 80 -5.41 -3.20 9.82
N LEU A 81 -5.48 -1.95 10.31
CA LEU A 81 -6.45 -1.53 11.33
C LEU A 81 -7.90 -1.75 10.91
N ALA A 82 -8.24 -1.47 9.66
CA ALA A 82 -9.58 -1.72 9.12
C ALA A 82 -9.88 -3.22 9.03
N LYS A 83 -8.87 -4.04 8.68
CA LYS A 83 -8.98 -5.50 8.59
C LYS A 83 -9.22 -6.13 9.95
N GLU A 84 -8.53 -5.66 11.00
CA GLU A 84 -8.74 -6.06 12.39
C GLU A 84 -10.20 -5.83 12.83
N ARG A 85 -10.83 -4.75 12.34
CA ARG A 85 -12.24 -4.43 12.56
C ARG A 85 -13.21 -5.09 11.57
N LYS A 86 -12.73 -5.95 10.67
CA LYS A 86 -13.50 -6.60 9.60
C LYS A 86 -14.22 -5.62 8.65
N ALA A 87 -13.71 -4.40 8.50
CA ALA A 87 -14.32 -3.37 7.65
C ALA A 87 -13.88 -3.48 6.19
N PHE A 88 -12.56 -3.49 5.95
CA PHE A 88 -11.94 -3.70 4.63
C PHE A 88 -10.48 -4.10 4.84
N ASN A 89 -9.77 -4.42 3.75
CA ASN A 89 -8.34 -4.72 3.76
C ASN A 89 -7.63 -4.05 2.56
N PHE A 90 -6.32 -4.23 2.47
CA PHE A 90 -5.51 -3.64 1.39
C PHE A 90 -5.99 -4.06 -0.01
N GLU A 91 -6.32 -5.34 -0.19
CA GLU A 91 -6.84 -5.82 -1.49
C GLU A 91 -8.11 -5.10 -1.90
N LYS A 92 -9.06 -4.90 -0.97
CA LYS A 92 -10.30 -4.18 -1.26
C LYS A 92 -10.03 -2.72 -1.61
N ALA A 93 -9.10 -2.05 -0.92
CA ALA A 93 -8.70 -0.68 -1.24
C ALA A 93 -8.08 -0.61 -2.64
N ALA A 94 -7.11 -1.46 -2.95
CA ALA A 94 -6.42 -1.54 -4.24
C ALA A 94 -7.41 -1.78 -5.39
N ARG A 95 -8.29 -2.79 -5.28
CA ARG A 95 -9.32 -3.06 -6.30
C ARG A 95 -10.26 -1.87 -6.50
N THR A 96 -10.67 -1.22 -5.41
CA THR A 96 -11.58 -0.07 -5.47
C THR A 96 -10.95 1.11 -6.23
N ILE A 97 -9.67 1.41 -6.00
CA ILE A 97 -8.99 2.46 -6.75
C ILE A 97 -8.72 2.03 -8.21
N THR A 98 -8.33 0.76 -8.45
CA THR A 98 -8.14 0.23 -9.81
C THR A 98 -9.40 0.34 -10.65
N ASP A 99 -10.54 -0.15 -10.16
CA ASP A 99 -11.83 -0.10 -10.86
C ASP A 99 -12.25 1.35 -11.15
N LYS A 100 -11.99 2.26 -10.18
CA LYS A 100 -12.25 3.69 -10.33
C LYS A 100 -11.37 4.30 -11.43
N LEU A 101 -10.09 3.96 -11.49
CA LEU A 101 -9.16 4.47 -12.50
C LEU A 101 -9.51 3.94 -13.90
N ILE A 102 -9.73 2.64 -14.06
CA ILE A 102 -10.14 2.04 -15.34
C ILE A 102 -11.40 2.72 -15.87
N ARG A 103 -12.44 2.82 -15.03
CA ARG A 103 -13.72 3.43 -15.43
C ARG A 103 -13.61 4.91 -15.78
N ARG A 104 -12.65 5.64 -15.22
CA ARG A 104 -12.44 7.07 -15.47
C ARG A 104 -11.54 7.37 -16.68
N HIS A 105 -10.89 6.35 -17.24
CA HIS A 105 -9.99 6.48 -18.38
C HIS A 105 -10.38 5.53 -19.52
N PRO A 106 -11.61 5.63 -20.06
CA PRO A 106 -12.06 4.77 -21.15
C PRO A 106 -11.21 4.92 -22.42
N HIS A 107 -10.58 6.08 -22.64
CA HIS A 107 -9.64 6.31 -23.74
C HIS A 107 -8.35 5.48 -23.64
N VAL A 108 -8.01 4.97 -22.45
CA VAL A 108 -6.86 4.09 -22.24
C VAL A 108 -7.27 2.62 -22.17
N PHE A 109 -8.44 2.32 -21.58
CA PHE A 109 -8.84 0.96 -21.18
C PHE A 109 -10.09 0.41 -21.88
N GLY A 110 -10.72 1.16 -22.79
CA GLY A 110 -11.82 0.68 -23.62
C GLY A 110 -11.39 0.49 -25.08
N ASP A 111 -12.17 -0.27 -25.85
CA ASP A 111 -12.02 -0.40 -27.32
C ASP A 111 -12.62 0.80 -28.07
N SER A 112 -12.69 1.98 -27.44
CA SER A 112 -13.29 3.16 -28.07
C SER A 112 -12.19 3.93 -28.79
N ASP A 113 -12.20 3.89 -30.12
CA ASP A 113 -11.33 4.69 -30.98
C ASP A 113 -11.27 6.13 -30.45
N ALA A 114 -10.06 6.54 -30.07
CA ALA A 114 -9.75 7.86 -29.56
C ALA A 114 -9.78 8.91 -30.69
N GLU A 115 -10.84 8.92 -31.49
CA GLU A 115 -11.18 10.03 -32.37
C GLU A 115 -12.39 10.77 -31.77
N ASN A 116 -12.16 12.03 -31.43
CA ASN A 116 -13.12 13.03 -30.96
C ASN A 116 -13.31 13.13 -29.44
N VAL A 117 -12.30 13.68 -28.77
CA VAL A 117 -12.49 14.72 -27.73
C VAL A 117 -11.70 15.94 -28.15
#